data_AF-A0A523Z7U8-F1
#
_entry.id   AF-A0A523Z7U8-F1
#
_cell.length_a   1.000
_cell.length_b   1.000
_cell.length_c   1.000
_cell.angle_alpha   90.00
_cell.angle_beta   90.00
_cell.angle_gamma   90.00
#
_symmetry.space_group_name_H-M   'P 1'
#
loop_
_entity.id
_entity.type
_entity.pdbx_description
1 polymer ?
#
loop_
_entity_poly.entity_id
_entity_poly.type
_entity_poly.pdbx_seq_one_letter_code
_entity_poly.pdbx_strand_id
1 'polypeptide(L)' 'PHCPYCTMVKNFLKEKGVEFLEKDVSEDSEAAKEMVKKSGNLGVPQTEINGKIIVGFDRIALEEELEHIK' A
#
# COMPACT_ATOMS: atom_id res chain seq x y z
N PRO A 1 -0.63 4.40 -16.29
CA PRO A 1 0.80 4.76 -16.15
C PRO A 1 1.43 3.98 -14.99
N HIS A 2 2.24 2.98 -15.33
CA HIS A 2 2.94 2.09 -14.39
C HIS A 2 3.69 2.87 -13.32
N CYS A 3 3.18 2.89 -12.09
CA CYS A 3 3.98 3.29 -10.94
C CYS A 3 4.90 2.11 -10.60
N PRO A 4 6.22 2.18 -10.87
CA PRO A 4 7.14 1.09 -10.59
C PRO A 4 7.13 0.74 -9.09
N TYR A 5 6.94 1.74 -8.24
CA TYR A 5 6.79 1.59 -6.79
C TYR A 5 5.58 0.74 -6.39
N CYS A 6 4.43 0.84 -7.07
CA CYS A 6 3.27 -0.02 -6.79
C CYS A 6 3.62 -1.49 -7.05
N THR A 7 4.31 -1.77 -8.16
CA THR A 7 4.77 -3.12 -8.49
C THR A 7 5.80 -3.62 -7.46
N MET A 8 6.67 -2.76 -6.95
CA MET A 8 7.63 -3.11 -5.90
C MET A 8 6.93 -3.49 -4.59
N VAL A 9 5.94 -2.71 -4.13
CA VAL A 9 5.13 -3.05 -2.93
C VAL A 9 4.50 -4.43 -3.10
N LYS A 10 3.81 -4.66 -4.23
CA LYS A 10 3.12 -5.93 -4.51
C LYS A 10 4.08 -7.12 -4.49
N ASN A 11 5.23 -6.99 -5.16
CA ASN A 11 6.24 -8.05 -5.18
C ASN A 11 6.83 -8.29 -3.79
N PHE A 12 7.07 -7.24 -3.01
CA PHE A 12 7.56 -7.35 -1.63
C PHE A 12 6.57 -8.10 -0.74
N LEU A 13 5.29 -7.73 -0.75
CA LEU A 13 4.23 -8.40 0.01
C LEU A 13 4.10 -9.87 -0.41
N LYS A 14 4.17 -10.15 -1.72
CA LYS A 14 4.12 -11.50 -2.27
C LYS A 14 5.33 -12.35 -1.87
N GLU A 15 6.53 -11.77 -1.87
CA GLU A 15 7.77 -12.42 -1.43
C GLU A 15 7.73 -12.75 0.06
N LYS A 16 7.11 -11.88 0.87
CA LYS A 16 6.86 -12.13 2.30
C LYS A 16 5.76 -13.17 2.55
N GLY A 17 5.02 -13.59 1.52
CA GLY A 17 3.93 -14.56 1.63
C GLY A 17 2.71 -14.02 2.35
N VAL A 18 2.50 -12.71 2.32
CA VAL A 18 1.38 -12.04 3.00
C VAL A 18 0.22 -11.91 2.03
N GLU A 19 -0.99 -12.25 2.48
CA GLU A 19 -2.20 -11.97 1.71
C GLU A 19 -2.53 -10.48 1.75
N PHE A 20 -2.66 -9.85 0.59
CA PHE A 20 -3.02 -8.44 0.47
C PHE A 20 -4.11 -8.26 -0.58
N LEU A 21 -4.96 -7.25 -0.36
CA LEU A 21 -5.96 -6.85 -1.34
C LEU A 21 -5.42 -5.68 -2.15
N GLU A 22 -5.38 -5.87 -3.46
CA GLU A 22 -5.06 -4.80 -4.40
C GLU A 22 -6.34 -4.01 -4.73
N LYS A 23 -6.30 -2.70 -4.49
CA LYS A 23 -7.32 -1.75 -4.97
C LYS A 23 -6.68 -0.78 -5.94
N ASP A 24 -7.11 -0.78 -7.20
CA ASP A 24 -6.63 0.18 -8.18
C ASP A 24 -7.40 1.49 -8.05
N VAL A 25 -6.74 2.52 -7.52
CA VAL A 25 -7.33 3.85 -7.35
C VAL A 25 -7.49 4.63 -8.67
N SER A 26 -6.89 4.15 -9.76
CA SER A 26 -7.08 4.74 -11.09
C SER A 26 -8.41 4.33 -11.70
N GLU A 27 -8.84 3.09 -11.44
CA GLU A 27 -10.14 2.58 -11.86
C GLU A 27 -11.23 2.86 -10.82
N ASP A 28 -10.87 2.79 -9.53
CA ASP A 28 -11.79 3.00 -8.42
C ASP A 28 -11.61 4.39 -7.80
N SER A 29 -12.42 5.33 -8.27
CA SER A 29 -12.45 6.71 -7.77
C SER A 29 -12.88 6.80 -6.30
N GLU A 30 -13.59 5.80 -5.77
CA GLU A 30 -14.03 5.76 -4.39
C GLU A 30 -12.88 5.34 -3.48
N ALA A 31 -12.11 4.32 -3.88
CA ALA A 31 -10.85 3.93 -3.25
C ALA A 31 -9.83 5.08 -3.25
N ALA A 32 -9.75 5.85 -4.34
CA ALA A 32 -8.90 7.05 -4.40
C ALA A 32 -9.30 8.10 -3.35
N LYS A 33 -10.61 8.35 -3.19
CA LYS A 33 -11.13 9.30 -2.18
C LYS A 33 -10.88 8.79 -0.76
N GLU A 34 -11.11 7.51 -0.49
CA GLU A 34 -10.83 6.91 0.81
C GLU A 34 -9.34 7.00 1.15
N MET A 35 -8.47 6.69 0.19
CA MET A 35 -7.02 6.79 0.32
C MET A 35 -6.60 8.21 0.71
N VAL A 36 -7.07 9.21 -0.03
CA VAL A 36 -6.79 10.63 0.25
C VAL A 36 -7.37 11.06 1.59
N LYS A 37 -8.57 10.59 1.94
CA LYS A 37 -9.23 10.94 3.21
C LYS A 37 -8.49 10.35 4.41
N LYS A 38 -7.96 9.13 4.27
CA LYS A 38 -7.25 8.45 5.35
C LYS A 38 -5.79 8.89 5.48
N SER A 39 -5.07 9.02 4.36
CA SER A 39 -3.65 9.41 4.33
C SER A 39 -3.43 10.93 4.34
N GLY A 40 -4.39 11.70 3.84
CA GLY A 40 -4.21 13.12 3.53
C GLY A 40 -3.37 13.37 2.27
N ASN A 41 -2.88 12.33 1.61
CA ASN A 41 -2.05 12.44 0.40
C ASN A 41 -2.71 11.81 -0.83
N LEU A 42 -2.50 12.47 -1.97
CA LEU A 42 -2.87 11.98 -3.31
C LEU A 42 -1.79 11.07 -3.94
N GLY A 43 -0.63 10.94 -3.29
CA GLY A 43 0.50 10.18 -3.79
C GLY A 43 0.30 8.68 -3.65
N VAL A 44 0.61 7.94 -4.72
CA VAL A 44 0.70 6.47 -4.74
C VAL A 44 2.18 6.05 -4.79
N PRO A 45 2.53 4.82 -4.33
CA PRO A 45 1.68 3.83 -3.66
C PRO A 45 1.30 4.22 -2.23
N GLN A 46 0.20 3.68 -1.72
CA GLN A 46 -0.12 3.70 -0.29
C GLN A 46 -0.49 2.29 0.14
N THR A 47 0.04 1.88 1.28
CA THR A 47 -0.20 0.54 1.83
C THR A 47 -0.83 0.70 3.20
N GLU A 48 -2.01 0.12 3.39
CA GLU A 48 -2.66 0.05 4.70
C GLU A 48 -2.37 -1.32 5.31
N ILE A 49 -1.68 -1.33 6.45
CA ILE A 49 -1.31 -2.53 7.19
C ILE A 49 -1.79 -2.35 8.63
N ASN A 50 -2.67 -3.22 9.11
CA ASN A 50 -3.24 -3.16 10.47
C ASN A 50 -3.83 -1.76 10.85
N GLY A 51 -4.43 -1.07 9.88
CA GLY A 51 -4.97 0.29 10.08
C GLY A 51 -3.93 1.42 10.08
N LYS A 52 -2.63 1.09 9.96
CA LYS A 52 -1.56 2.06 9.72
C LYS A 52 -1.37 2.25 8.22
N ILE A 53 -1.25 3.50 7.80
CA ILE A 53 -1.09 3.85 6.39
C ILE A 53 0.34 4.30 6.15
N ILE A 54 1.02 3.54 5.31
CA ILE A 54 2.36 3.84 4.83
C ILE A 54 2.22 4.47 3.45
N VAL A 55 2.67 5.71 3.33
CA VAL A 55 2.66 6.46 2.07
C VAL A 55 3.99 6.27 1.37
N GLY A 56 3.95 5.90 0.10
CA GLY A 56 5.11 5.56 -0.70
C GLY A 56 5.53 4.10 -0.57
N PHE A 57 6.75 3.81 -1.01
CA PHE A 57 7.39 2.50 -0.86
C PHE A 57 8.47 2.60 0.23
N ASP A 58 8.08 2.36 1.47
CA ASP A 58 9.02 2.29 2.59
C ASP A 58 9.22 0.83 3.01
N ARG A 59 10.31 0.22 2.54
CA ARG A 59 10.61 -1.19 2.80
C ARG A 59 10.71 -1.48 4.31
N ILE A 60 11.30 -0.57 5.08
CA ILE A 60 11.55 -0.79 6.50
C ILE A 60 10.21 -0.74 7.24
N ALA A 61 9.42 0.31 7.03
CA ALA A 61 8.12 0.43 7.66
C ALA A 61 7.16 -0.71 7.26
N LEU A 62 7.20 -1.15 5.99
CA LEU A 62 6.43 -2.30 5.54
C LEU A 62 6.89 -3.59 6.22
N GLU A 63 8.20 -3.83 6.33
CA GLU A 63 8.73 -5.00 7.01
C GLU A 63 8.33 -5.03 8.48
N GLU A 64 8.54 -3.92 9.20
CA GLU A 64 8.16 -3.80 10.60
C GLU A 64 6.66 -4.04 10.79
N GLU A 65 5.78 -3.40 10.00
CA GLU A 65 4.35 -3.62 10.13
C GLU A 65 3.94 -5.06 9.80
N LEU A 66 4.56 -5.69 8.80
CA LEU A 66 4.29 -7.09 8.48
C LEU A 66 4.74 -8.04 9.60
N GLU A 67 5.85 -7.74 10.28
CA GLU A 67 6.30 -8.51 11.45
C GLU A 67 5.33 -8.41 12.63
N HIS A 68 4.57 -7.32 12.76
CA HIS A 68 3.54 -7.19 13.79
C HIS A 68 2.25 -7.99 13.49
N ILE A 69 2.07 -8.52 12.28
CA ILE A 69 0.88 -9.32 11.89
C ILE A 69 1.19 -10.83 11.85
N LYS A 70 2.46 -11.22 11.82
CA LYS A 70 2.90 -12.62 11.88
C LYS A 70 2.66 -13.22 13.26
#